data_AF-A0A0L0FP95-F1
#
_entry.id   AF-A0A0L0FP95-F1
#
_cell.length_a   1.000
_cell.length_b   1.000
_cell.length_c   1.000
_cell.angle_alpha   90.00
_cell.angle_beta   90.00
_cell.angle_gamma   90.00
#
_symmetry.space_group_name_H-M   'P 1'
#
loop_
_entity.id
_entity.type
_entity.pdbx_description
1 polymer ?
#
loop_
_entity_poly.entity_id
_entity_poly.type
_entity_poly.pdbx_seq_one_letter_code
_entity_poly.pdbx_strand_id
1 'polypeptide(L)'
;MLYAPVGPTGINNHMGWAFGLGLERLAMVLYDIPDIRLFWSEDERFLKQFKASDKKVTPFTPFSRHPPNNMDVAFWLPEDGQFVDNDFFEMVRTEAGDLVEKITMVDEFVHPKTNRTSKCFRITYRSMERPVANAEVNLIQERVRALVAEDFKVTLR
;
A
#
# COMPACT_ATOMS: atom_id res chain seq x y z
N MET A 1 13.31 22.06 -4.23
CA MET A 1 14.01 23.24 -3.67
C MET A 1 13.02 24.37 -3.71
N LEU A 2 12.46 24.76 -2.56
CA LEU A 2 11.51 25.87 -2.50
C LEU A 2 12.26 27.08 -1.95
N TYR A 3 12.21 28.19 -2.70
CA TYR A 3 12.72 29.49 -2.29
C TYR A 3 11.58 30.24 -1.61
N ALA A 4 11.71 30.58 -0.34
CA ALA A 4 10.72 31.37 0.38
C ALA A 4 11.42 32.41 1.26
N PRO A 5 11.01 33.70 1.21
CA PRO A 5 11.39 34.65 2.25
C PRO A 5 10.85 34.12 3.59
N VAL A 6 11.68 34.19 4.64
CA VAL A 6 11.32 33.69 5.96
C VAL A 6 10.14 34.52 6.49
N GLY A 7 8.97 33.89 6.59
CA GLY A 7 7.73 34.47 7.14
C GLY A 7 7.78 34.69 8.66
N PRO A 8 6.63 34.77 9.38
CA PRO A 8 6.44 35.47 10.67
C PRO A 8 7.03 34.74 11.89
N THR A 9 8.25 34.23 11.76
CA THR A 9 9.05 33.65 12.85
C THR A 9 9.85 34.72 13.61
N GLY A 10 9.74 36.00 13.22
CA GLY A 10 10.49 37.11 13.81
C GLY A 10 11.97 37.16 13.40
N ILE A 11 12.44 36.20 12.60
CA ILE A 11 13.81 36.13 12.08
C ILE A 11 13.89 37.01 10.82
N ASN A 12 13.98 38.32 11.02
CA ASN A 12 14.17 39.27 9.93
C ASN A 12 15.60 39.15 9.35
N ASN A 13 15.75 39.42 8.04
CA ASN A 13 17.03 39.56 7.34
C ASN A 13 17.86 38.27 7.12
N HIS A 14 17.25 37.08 7.13
CA HIS A 14 17.91 35.81 6.81
C HIS A 14 17.25 35.13 5.61
N MET A 15 18.07 34.47 4.77
CA MET A 15 17.61 33.58 3.71
C MET A 15 17.90 32.13 4.13
N GLY A 16 16.88 31.27 4.06
CA GLY A 16 16.97 29.86 4.45
C GLY A 16 16.69 28.92 3.30
N TRP A 17 17.35 27.76 3.32
CA TRP A 17 17.04 26.63 2.44
C TRP A 17 16.47 25.49 3.28
N ALA A 18 15.43 24.85 2.76
CA ALA A 18 14.89 23.64 3.36
C ALA A 18 14.81 22.54 2.30
N PHE A 19 15.21 21.32 2.69
CA PHE A 19 15.02 20.12 1.90
C PHE A 19 14.52 19.00 2.81
N GLY A 20 13.62 18.17 2.28
CA GLY A 20 13.18 16.93 2.90
C GLY A 20 13.64 15.77 2.02
N LEU A 21 14.20 14.74 2.65
CA LEU A 21 14.62 13.52 1.98
C LEU A 21 13.75 12.38 2.51
N GLY A 22 13.11 11.63 1.61
CA GLY A 22 12.43 10.39 1.97
C GLY A 22 13.45 9.29 2.18
N LEU A 23 13.68 8.88 3.43
CA LEU A 23 14.72 7.92 3.79
C LEU A 23 14.47 6.55 3.14
N GLU A 24 13.22 6.11 3.09
CA GLU A 24 12.80 4.85 2.49
C GLU A 24 13.09 4.84 0.99
N ARG A 25 12.76 5.93 0.28
CA ARG A 25 13.06 6.04 -1.16
C ARG A 25 14.55 6.02 -1.43
N LEU A 26 15.33 6.73 -0.61
CA LEU A 26 16.78 6.74 -0.76
C LEU A 26 17.36 5.34 -0.48
N ALA A 27 16.91 4.68 0.58
CA ALA A 27 17.34 3.34 0.95
C ALA A 27 16.96 2.29 -0.10
N MET A 28 15.74 2.36 -0.66
CA MET A 28 15.31 1.45 -1.74
C MET A 28 16.20 1.56 -2.97
N VAL A 29 16.63 2.77 -3.33
CA VAL A 29 17.54 2.97 -4.48
C VAL A 29 18.98 2.55 -4.14
N LEU A 30 19.50 2.92 -2.97
CA LEU A 30 20.89 2.62 -2.59
C LEU A 30 21.13 1.14 -2.34
N TYR A 31 20.16 0.47 -1.73
CA TYR A 31 20.27 -0.92 -1.30
C TYR A 31 19.45 -1.87 -2.20
N ASP A 32 18.88 -1.42 -3.31
CA ASP A 32 18.04 -2.24 -4.21
C ASP A 32 16.92 -3.01 -3.48
N ILE A 33 16.30 -2.36 -2.49
CA ILE A 33 15.22 -2.96 -1.70
C ILE A 33 13.93 -2.88 -2.53
N PRO A 34 13.32 -4.03 -2.89
CA PRO A 34 12.24 -4.08 -3.88
C PRO A 34 10.87 -3.65 -3.34
N ASP A 35 10.69 -3.64 -2.02
CA ASP A 35 9.41 -3.38 -1.37
C ASP A 35 9.60 -2.64 -0.05
N ILE A 36 8.82 -1.58 0.17
CA ILE A 36 8.87 -0.77 1.39
C ILE A 36 8.43 -1.53 2.64
N ARG A 37 7.61 -2.58 2.49
CA ARG A 37 7.16 -3.45 3.61
C ARG A 37 8.33 -4.12 4.32
N LEU A 38 9.45 -4.35 3.63
CA LEU A 38 10.64 -4.94 4.23
C LEU A 38 11.23 -4.07 5.36
N PHE A 39 11.05 -2.74 5.34
CA PHE A 39 11.49 -1.88 6.44
C PHE A 39 10.74 -2.11 7.75
N TRP A 40 9.55 -2.74 7.68
CA TRP A 40 8.70 -3.06 8.83
C TRP A 40 8.75 -4.55 9.20
N SER A 41 9.53 -5.35 8.48
CA SER A 41 9.68 -6.78 8.73
C SER A 41 10.67 -7.03 9.87
N GLU A 42 10.33 -7.96 10.76
CA GLU A 42 11.20 -8.45 11.83
C GLU A 42 12.06 -9.65 11.37
N ASP A 43 12.05 -9.98 10.07
CA ASP A 43 12.80 -11.11 9.52
C ASP A 43 14.31 -10.89 9.65
N GLU A 44 14.96 -11.74 10.45
CA GLU A 44 16.40 -11.69 10.65
C GLU A 44 17.20 -11.83 9.34
N ARG A 45 16.64 -12.49 8.31
CA ARG A 45 17.30 -12.62 6.99
C ARG A 45 17.44 -11.26 6.31
N PHE A 46 16.55 -10.31 6.58
CA PHE A 46 16.63 -8.93 6.10
C PHE A 46 17.55 -8.12 7.01
N LEU A 47 17.29 -8.14 8.32
CA LEU A 47 18.01 -7.33 9.31
C LEU A 47 19.52 -7.62 9.35
N LYS A 48 19.93 -8.88 9.18
CA LYS A 48 21.35 -9.29 9.20
C LYS A 48 22.16 -8.77 8.01
N GLN A 49 21.50 -8.34 6.92
CA GLN A 49 22.19 -7.80 5.74
C GLN A 49 22.69 -6.37 5.95
N PHE A 50 22.16 -5.65 6.94
CA PHE A 50 22.49 -4.25 7.22
C PHE A 50 23.15 -4.13 8.59
N LYS A 51 24.47 -4.33 8.65
CA LYS A 51 25.23 -4.14 9.89
C LYS A 51 25.76 -2.71 9.98
N ALA A 52 25.55 -2.06 11.12
CA ALA A 52 25.97 -0.68 11.37
C ALA A 52 27.50 -0.45 11.27
N SER A 53 28.31 -1.51 11.37
CA SER A 53 29.76 -1.44 11.21
C SER A 53 30.22 -1.30 9.76
N ASP A 54 29.34 -1.59 8.79
CA ASP A 54 29.70 -1.65 7.39
C ASP A 54 29.58 -0.26 6.74
N LYS A 55 30.73 0.34 6.41
CA LYS A 55 30.81 1.62 5.69
C LYS A 55 30.51 1.50 4.19
N LYS A 56 30.20 0.29 3.71
CA LYS A 56 29.93 0.01 2.30
C LYS A 56 28.44 -0.16 2.07
N VAL A 57 27.92 0.55 1.08
CA VAL A 57 26.57 0.31 0.55
C VAL A 57 26.61 -1.03 -0.18
N THR A 58 25.88 -2.01 0.35
CA THR A 58 25.78 -3.36 -0.22
C THR A 58 24.33 -3.60 -0.66
N PRO A 59 24.07 -3.91 -1.93
CA PRO A 59 22.72 -4.21 -2.37
C PRO A 59 22.11 -5.38 -1.58
N PHE A 60 20.84 -5.24 -1.23
CA PHE A 60 20.03 -6.29 -0.64
C PHE A 60 20.00 -7.49 -1.57
N THR A 61 20.17 -8.68 -1.00
CA THR A 61 19.98 -9.93 -1.74
C THR A 61 18.55 -10.42 -1.51
N PRO A 62 17.68 -10.41 -2.54
CA PRO A 62 16.28 -10.80 -2.39
C PRO A 62 16.12 -12.27 -2.03
N PHE A 63 15.10 -12.56 -1.21
CA PHE A 63 14.69 -13.92 -0.91
C PHE A 63 13.98 -14.56 -2.12
N SER A 64 13.85 -15.88 -2.09
CA SER A 64 13.01 -16.61 -3.05
C SER A 64 11.59 -16.04 -3.02
N ARG A 65 11.14 -15.48 -4.15
CA ARG A 65 9.81 -14.86 -4.26
C ARG A 65 8.74 -15.94 -4.33
N HIS A 66 7.77 -15.86 -3.42
CA HIS A 66 6.56 -16.69 -3.47
C HIS A 66 5.57 -16.14 -4.52
N PRO A 67 4.82 -17.00 -5.21
CA PRO A 67 3.85 -16.54 -6.20
C PRO A 67 2.77 -15.67 -5.53
N PRO A 68 2.31 -14.60 -6.21
CA PRO A 68 1.19 -13.80 -5.71
C PRO A 68 -0.12 -14.58 -5.86
N ASN A 69 -1.08 -14.29 -4.98
CA ASN A 69 -2.47 -14.69 -5.16
C ASN A 69 -3.31 -13.42 -5.44
N ASN A 70 -3.96 -13.37 -6.60
CA ASN A 70 -4.75 -12.22 -7.02
C ASN A 70 -6.24 -12.52 -6.85
N MET A 71 -6.94 -11.69 -6.09
CA MET A 71 -8.38 -11.79 -5.90
C MET A 71 -9.05 -10.49 -6.32
N ASP A 72 -10.16 -10.62 -7.04
CA ASP A 72 -10.93 -9.48 -7.51
C ASP A 72 -12.17 -9.29 -6.62
N VAL A 73 -12.52 -8.03 -6.37
CA VAL A 73 -13.76 -7.63 -5.69
C VAL A 73 -14.43 -6.55 -6.51
N ALA A 74 -15.68 -6.79 -6.90
CA ALA A 74 -16.48 -5.86 -7.64
C ALA A 74 -17.74 -5.51 -6.84
N PHE A 75 -18.12 -4.25 -6.87
CA PHE A 75 -19.33 -3.78 -6.20
C PHE A 75 -19.89 -2.54 -6.89
N TRP A 76 -21.16 -2.28 -6.64
CA TRP A 76 -21.85 -1.05 -6.98
C TRP A 76 -21.66 -0.04 -5.87
N LEU A 77 -21.26 1.17 -6.25
CA LEU A 77 -21.12 2.30 -5.32
C LEU A 77 -22.48 2.69 -4.75
N PRO A 78 -22.50 3.27 -3.53
CA PRO A 78 -23.72 3.80 -2.95
C PRO A 78 -24.22 5.01 -3.77
N GLU A 79 -25.53 5.21 -3.80
CA GLU A 79 -26.17 6.25 -4.62
C GLU A 79 -25.90 7.68 -4.10
N ASP A 80 -25.51 7.81 -2.83
CA ASP A 80 -25.14 9.08 -2.19
C ASP A 80 -23.71 9.55 -2.55
N GLY A 81 -22.95 8.74 -3.29
CA GLY A 81 -21.60 9.07 -3.75
C GLY A 81 -20.53 9.08 -2.65
N GLN A 82 -20.82 8.57 -1.44
CA GLN A 82 -19.89 8.59 -0.31
C GLN A 82 -18.84 7.47 -0.34
N PHE A 83 -18.17 7.26 -1.48
CA PHE A 83 -17.09 6.27 -1.59
C PHE A 83 -15.78 6.92 -1.99
N VAL A 84 -14.80 6.85 -1.09
CA VAL A 84 -13.42 7.28 -1.35
C VAL A 84 -12.54 6.04 -1.44
N ASP A 85 -11.82 5.91 -2.55
CA ASP A 85 -10.99 4.72 -2.82
C ASP A 85 -9.93 4.48 -1.72
N ASN A 86 -9.41 5.54 -1.11
CA ASN A 86 -8.43 5.45 -0.03
C ASN A 86 -9.00 4.81 1.24
N ASP A 87 -10.27 5.06 1.57
CA ASP A 87 -10.92 4.46 2.74
C ASP A 87 -11.06 2.94 2.54
N PHE A 88 -11.39 2.52 1.32
CA PHE A 88 -11.36 1.10 0.96
C PHE A 88 -9.95 0.52 1.05
N PHE A 89 -8.92 1.23 0.56
CA PHE A 89 -7.53 0.75 0.68
C PHE A 89 -7.07 0.63 2.12
N GLU A 90 -7.52 1.53 3.01
CA GLU A 90 -7.23 1.48 4.44
C GLU A 90 -7.95 0.31 5.12
N MET A 91 -9.22 0.07 4.79
CA MET A 91 -9.97 -1.08 5.31
C MET A 91 -9.31 -2.40 4.91
N VAL A 92 -8.95 -2.56 3.64
CA VAL A 92 -8.26 -3.78 3.16
C VAL A 92 -6.91 -3.98 3.87
N ARG A 93 -6.15 -2.90 4.10
CA ARG A 93 -4.88 -2.98 4.85
C ARG A 93 -5.08 -3.28 6.33
N THR A 94 -6.15 -2.78 6.94
CA THR A 94 -6.50 -3.08 8.33
C THR A 94 -6.81 -4.57 8.50
N GLU A 95 -7.54 -5.15 7.54
CA GLU A 95 -7.96 -6.54 7.61
C GLU A 95 -6.85 -7.54 7.22
N ALA A 96 -6.08 -7.24 6.17
CA ALA A 96 -5.10 -8.18 5.62
C ALA A 96 -3.63 -7.84 5.94
N GLY A 97 -3.37 -6.67 6.53
CA GLY A 97 -2.04 -6.24 6.95
C GLY A 97 -1.00 -6.29 5.83
N ASP A 98 0.21 -6.74 6.18
CA ASP A 98 1.35 -6.82 5.26
C ASP A 98 1.22 -7.91 4.19
N LEU A 99 0.16 -8.73 4.21
CA LEU A 99 -0.11 -9.66 3.12
C LEU A 99 -0.52 -8.93 1.83
N VAL A 100 -1.04 -7.71 1.93
CA VAL A 100 -1.46 -6.92 0.76
C VAL A 100 -0.24 -6.27 0.12
N GLU A 101 0.14 -6.77 -1.06
CA GLU A 101 1.21 -6.17 -1.85
C GLU A 101 0.74 -4.93 -2.60
N LYS A 102 -0.44 -5.02 -3.21
CA LYS A 102 -1.03 -3.90 -3.96
C LYS A 102 -2.53 -4.10 -4.13
N ILE A 103 -3.22 -2.97 -4.28
CA ILE A 103 -4.63 -2.91 -4.67
C ILE A 103 -4.69 -2.05 -5.93
N THR A 104 -5.29 -2.56 -7.00
CA THR A 104 -5.41 -1.85 -8.28
C THR A 104 -6.85 -1.83 -8.75
N MET A 105 -7.37 -0.66 -9.12
CA MET A 105 -8.65 -0.56 -9.82
C MET A 105 -8.48 -1.14 -11.23
N VAL A 106 -9.24 -2.19 -11.54
CA VAL A 106 -9.17 -2.92 -12.81
C VAL A 106 -10.22 -2.42 -13.78
N ASP A 107 -11.42 -2.10 -13.27
CA ASP A 107 -12.55 -1.70 -14.08
C ASP A 107 -13.42 -0.68 -13.34
N GLU A 108 -14.02 0.23 -14.09
CA GLU A 108 -15.04 1.16 -13.65
C GLU A 108 -16.12 1.24 -14.72
N PHE A 109 -17.35 0.96 -14.34
CA PHE A 109 -18.46 0.81 -15.26
C PHE A 109 -19.71 1.53 -14.75
N VAL A 110 -20.33 2.36 -15.61
CA VAL A 110 -21.61 3.00 -15.33
C VAL A 110 -22.72 2.27 -16.09
N HIS A 111 -23.71 1.77 -15.36
CA HIS A 111 -24.81 1.01 -15.97
C HIS A 111 -25.80 1.95 -16.68
N PRO A 112 -26.12 1.72 -17.98
CA PRO A 112 -26.84 2.69 -18.79
C PRO A 112 -28.31 2.91 -18.40
N LYS A 113 -28.95 1.95 -17.71
CA LYS A 113 -30.37 2.06 -17.33
C LYS A 113 -30.59 2.56 -15.90
N THR A 114 -29.68 2.23 -15.00
CA THR A 114 -29.79 2.55 -13.57
C THR A 114 -28.89 3.71 -13.17
N ASN A 115 -27.99 4.13 -14.06
CA ASN A 115 -26.96 5.14 -13.81
C ASN A 115 -26.09 4.84 -12.57
N ARG A 116 -26.02 3.57 -12.15
CA ARG A 116 -25.19 3.14 -11.02
C ARG A 116 -23.77 2.92 -11.51
N THR A 117 -22.80 3.35 -10.72
CA THR A 117 -21.37 3.09 -10.96
C THR A 117 -20.94 1.82 -10.23
N SER A 118 -20.22 0.96 -10.93
CA SER A 118 -19.56 -0.23 -10.39
C SER A 118 -18.06 -0.03 -10.50
N LYS A 119 -17.32 -0.39 -9.45
CA LYS A 119 -15.86 -0.50 -9.48
C LYS A 119 -15.44 -1.94 -9.24
N CYS A 120 -14.36 -2.36 -9.88
CA CYS A 120 -13.68 -3.63 -9.63
C CYS A 120 -12.24 -3.35 -9.22
N PHE A 121 -11.86 -3.88 -8.06
CA PHE A 121 -10.49 -3.82 -7.54
C PHE A 121 -9.87 -5.21 -7.52
N ARG A 122 -8.61 -5.31 -7.91
CA ARG A 122 -7.76 -6.49 -7.74
C ARG A 122 -6.83 -6.29 -6.56
N ILE A 123 -6.93 -7.18 -5.59
CA ILE A 123 -6.07 -7.25 -4.41
C ILE A 123 -5.04 -8.34 -4.66
N THR A 124 -3.76 -7.97 -4.60
CA THR A 124 -2.63 -8.90 -4.72
C THR A 124 -2.13 -9.27 -3.34
N TYR A 125 -2.34 -10.51 -2.94
CA TYR A 125 -1.84 -11.08 -1.69
C TYR A 125 -0.49 -11.75 -1.91
N ARG A 126 0.54 -11.29 -1.18
CA ARG A 126 1.87 -11.90 -1.12
C ARG A 126 2.58 -11.50 0.17
N SER A 127 3.03 -12.50 0.93
CA SER A 127 3.96 -12.30 2.04
C SER A 127 5.41 -12.24 1.53
N MET A 128 6.22 -11.38 2.17
CA MET A 128 7.66 -11.27 1.91
C MET A 128 8.49 -12.33 2.65
N GLU A 129 7.89 -13.02 3.63
CA GLU A 129 8.60 -13.89 4.55
C GLU A 129 8.31 -15.38 4.32
N ARG A 130 7.07 -15.71 3.95
CA ARG A 130 6.59 -17.08 3.84
C ARG A 130 5.63 -17.29 2.66
N PRO A 131 5.44 -18.54 2.21
CA PRO A 131 4.33 -18.84 1.31
C PRO A 131 2.98 -18.64 2.03
N VAL A 132 1.99 -18.14 1.29
CA VAL A 132 0.61 -17.93 1.78
C VAL A 132 -0.28 -19.00 1.15
N ALA A 133 -1.08 -19.69 1.98
CA ALA A 133 -1.98 -20.72 1.50
C ALA A 133 -3.24 -20.12 0.85
N ASN A 134 -3.77 -20.75 -0.20
CA ASN A 134 -5.00 -20.27 -0.84
C ASN A 134 -6.19 -20.23 0.12
N ALA A 135 -6.29 -21.18 1.05
CA ALA A 135 -7.35 -21.19 2.06
C ALA A 135 -7.28 -19.96 2.98
N GLU A 136 -6.08 -19.54 3.36
CA GLU A 136 -5.84 -18.34 4.17
C GLU A 136 -6.27 -17.08 3.41
N VAL A 137 -5.86 -16.94 2.14
CA VAL A 137 -6.25 -15.81 1.29
C VAL A 137 -7.76 -15.75 1.09
N ASN A 138 -8.41 -16.91 0.88
CA ASN A 138 -9.86 -16.96 0.71
C ASN A 138 -10.61 -16.49 1.97
N LEU A 139 -10.16 -16.90 3.17
CA LEU A 139 -10.76 -16.45 4.43
C LEU A 139 -10.67 -14.93 4.59
N ILE A 140 -9.50 -14.35 4.28
CA ILE A 140 -9.29 -12.91 4.33
C ILE A 140 -10.17 -12.21 3.28
N GLN A 141 -10.21 -12.72 2.05
CA GLN A 141 -11.01 -12.15 0.98
C GLN A 141 -12.50 -12.14 1.31
N GLU A 142 -13.03 -13.20 1.92
CA GLU A 142 -14.42 -13.24 2.38
C GLU A 142 -14.69 -12.20 3.48
N ARG A 143 -13.76 -12.01 4.42
CA ARG A 143 -13.87 -10.94 5.42
C ARG A 143 -13.86 -9.55 4.79
N VAL A 144 -12.96 -9.30 3.83
CA VAL A 144 -12.91 -8.04 3.06
C VAL A 144 -14.23 -7.80 2.32
N ARG A 145 -14.82 -8.84 1.71
CA ARG A 145 -16.13 -8.75 1.01
C ARG A 145 -17.27 -8.42 1.98
N ALA A 146 -17.26 -9.00 3.17
CA ALA A 146 -18.27 -8.72 4.20
C ALA A 146 -18.15 -7.27 4.72
N LEU A 147 -16.94 -6.88 5.13
CA LEU A 147 -16.66 -5.53 5.65
C LEU A 147 -16.94 -4.44 4.62
N VAL A 148 -16.57 -4.65 3.34
CA VAL A 148 -16.83 -3.62 2.34
C VAL A 148 -18.33 -3.38 2.16
N ALA A 149 -19.14 -4.44 2.17
CA ALA A 149 -20.59 -4.34 2.04
C ALA A 149 -21.23 -3.64 3.26
N GLU A 150 -20.72 -3.91 4.46
CA GLU A 150 -21.21 -3.34 5.72
C GLU A 150 -20.80 -1.87 5.88
N ASP A 151 -19.50 -1.57 5.83
CA ASP A 151 -18.93 -0.26 6.16
C ASP A 151 -19.24 0.79 5.10
N PHE A 152 -19.19 0.40 3.81
CA PHE A 152 -19.38 1.31 2.69
C PHE A 152 -20.80 1.24 2.09
N LYS A 153 -21.68 0.39 2.65
CA LYS A 153 -23.05 0.20 2.17
C LYS A 153 -23.14 -0.11 0.66
N VAL A 154 -22.11 -0.76 0.12
CA VAL A 154 -22.03 -1.13 -1.30
C VAL A 154 -22.80 -2.42 -1.57
N THR A 155 -23.17 -2.63 -2.83
CA THR A 155 -23.75 -3.91 -3.26
C THR A 155 -22.70 -4.73 -4.00
N LEU A 156 -22.28 -5.88 -3.45
CA LEU A 156 -21.35 -6.79 -4.12
C LEU A 156 -21.91 -7.27 -5.47
N ARG A 157 -21.01 -7.44 -6.45
CA ARG A 157 -21.29 -7.90 -7.82
C ARG A 157 -20.53 -9.18 -8.15
#